data_AF-A0A1G9RLS8-F1
#
_entry.id   AF-A0A1G9RLS8-F1
#
_cell.length_a   1.000
_cell.length_b   1.000
_cell.length_c   1.000
_cell.angle_alpha   90.00
_cell.angle_beta   90.00
_cell.angle_gamma   90.00
#
_symmetry.space_group_name_H-M   'P 1'
#
loop_
_entity.id
_entity.type
_entity.pdbx_description
1 polymer ?
#
loop_
_entity_poly.entity_id
_entity_poly.type
_entity_poly.pdbx_seq_one_letter_code
_entity_poly.pdbx_strand_id
1 'polypeptide(L)'
;MKNLFTSLSICSMALFLSSCDRAQSNVQTLYTSNCGVSWELIKAGETVPKGVGMCSYKITVPDYPMQGESVFKSAFKNRVMAKIEVTYDYSITDARLYIGEAKYLGKMNSDSDSEVNSSKAYETAENSVIDKRIKEIARDLLLNEDIVDFNQNEFEAELLKNVNNLLKTKGVTLNFLSFVPIPEEQTRQAIDVVTAMKIYESKGLTEIGKAVSSARAGATKVEVKVVKDEQVVKED
;
A
#
# COMPACT_ATOMS: atom_id res chain seq x y z
N MET A 1 33.97 -50.39 -38.33
CA MET A 1 32.57 -49.89 -38.33
C MET A 1 31.88 -49.92 -36.96
N LYS A 2 32.19 -50.86 -36.04
CA LYS A 2 31.59 -50.88 -34.68
C LYS A 2 31.98 -49.68 -33.79
N ASN A 3 33.20 -49.16 -33.94
CA ASN A 3 33.67 -48.02 -33.14
C ASN A 3 33.14 -46.65 -33.62
N LEU A 4 32.51 -46.58 -34.79
CA LEU A 4 31.92 -45.33 -35.31
C LEU A 4 30.50 -45.11 -34.74
N PHE A 5 29.75 -46.20 -34.55
CA PHE A 5 28.40 -46.18 -34.00
C PHE A 5 28.39 -45.88 -32.49
N THR A 6 29.41 -46.29 -31.74
CA THR A 6 29.54 -45.95 -30.31
C THR A 6 29.89 -44.47 -30.10
N SER A 7 30.73 -43.88 -30.95
CA SER A 7 31.05 -42.44 -30.88
C SER A 7 29.86 -41.54 -31.22
N LEU A 8 29.03 -41.95 -32.19
CA LEU A 8 27.84 -41.19 -32.61
C LEU A 8 26.73 -41.23 -31.54
N SER A 9 26.60 -42.35 -30.82
CA SER A 9 25.61 -42.51 -29.75
C SER A 9 25.95 -41.68 -28.49
N ILE A 10 27.24 -41.52 -28.19
CA ILE A 10 27.71 -40.66 -27.08
C ILE A 10 27.49 -39.17 -27.37
N CYS A 11 27.59 -38.75 -28.65
CA CYS A 11 27.36 -37.37 -29.05
C CYS A 11 25.86 -36.98 -29.01
N SER A 12 24.96 -37.91 -29.36
CA SER A 12 23.51 -37.68 -29.25
C SER A 12 23.00 -37.62 -27.80
N MET A 13 23.68 -38.28 -26.84
CA MET A 13 23.33 -38.19 -25.41
C MET A 13 23.69 -36.81 -24.81
N ALA A 14 24.68 -36.11 -25.38
CA ALA A 14 25.10 -34.78 -24.91
C ALA A 14 24.13 -33.65 -25.30
N LEU A 15 23.31 -33.86 -26.34
CA LEU A 15 22.34 -32.85 -26.82
C LEU A 15 21.05 -32.77 -25.99
N PHE A 16 20.75 -33.79 -25.16
CA PHE A 16 19.56 -33.80 -24.31
C PHE A 16 19.78 -33.18 -22.91
N LEU A 17 21.01 -32.82 -22.54
CA LEU A 17 21.33 -32.23 -21.22
C LEU A 17 21.30 -30.68 -21.20
N SER A 18 21.05 -30.05 -22.33
CA SER A 18 20.92 -28.59 -22.47
C SER A 18 19.46 -28.15 -22.50
N SER A 19 18.66 -28.63 -21.53
CA SER A 19 17.51 -27.83 -21.06
C SER A 19 18.10 -26.58 -20.38
N CYS A 20 18.18 -25.50 -21.14
CA CYS A 20 18.50 -24.17 -20.65
C CYS A 20 17.20 -23.49 -20.27
N ASP A 21 17.04 -23.21 -18.98
CA ASP A 21 15.86 -22.52 -18.47
C ASP A 21 15.85 -21.07 -18.97
N ARG A 22 14.66 -20.48 -19.17
CA ARG A 22 14.49 -19.13 -19.71
C ARG A 22 13.69 -18.26 -18.76
N ALA A 23 14.05 -16.97 -18.70
CA ALA A 23 13.30 -16.01 -17.89
C ALA A 23 11.89 -15.80 -18.45
N GLN A 24 10.90 -15.80 -17.56
CA GLN A 24 9.48 -15.64 -17.90
C GLN A 24 9.11 -14.15 -18.04
N SER A 25 8.02 -13.84 -18.76
CA SER A 25 7.64 -12.46 -19.11
C SER A 25 6.82 -11.72 -18.05
N ASN A 26 6.30 -12.40 -17.04
CA ASN A 26 5.44 -11.85 -15.98
C ASN A 26 6.14 -11.71 -14.63
N VAL A 27 7.46 -11.95 -14.61
CA VAL A 27 8.32 -11.87 -13.43
C VAL A 27 9.66 -11.27 -13.82
N GLN A 28 10.25 -10.52 -12.90
CA GLN A 28 11.64 -10.10 -12.98
C GLN A 28 12.51 -11.24 -12.45
N THR A 29 13.31 -11.84 -13.34
CA THR A 29 14.23 -12.92 -12.99
C THR A 29 15.57 -12.33 -12.58
N LEU A 30 15.98 -12.54 -11.33
CA LEU A 30 17.28 -12.14 -10.83
C LEU A 30 18.18 -13.36 -10.67
N TYR A 31 19.46 -13.19 -10.99
CA TYR A 31 20.49 -14.22 -10.82
C TYR A 31 21.66 -13.67 -10.00
N THR A 32 22.22 -14.51 -9.14
CA THR A 32 23.44 -14.24 -8.38
C THR A 32 24.41 -15.40 -8.56
N SER A 33 25.71 -15.11 -8.54
CA SER A 33 26.80 -16.10 -8.44
C SER A 33 27.61 -15.99 -7.14
N ASN A 34 27.28 -15.02 -6.28
CA ASN A 34 28.02 -14.69 -5.06
C ASN A 34 27.13 -14.63 -3.81
N CYS A 35 26.22 -15.60 -3.67
CA CYS A 35 25.39 -15.78 -2.48
C CYS A 35 24.44 -14.60 -2.19
N GLY A 36 24.00 -13.87 -3.22
CA GLY A 36 23.07 -12.75 -3.11
C GLY A 36 23.72 -11.42 -2.74
N VAL A 37 25.05 -11.31 -2.84
CA VAL A 37 25.78 -10.04 -2.67
C VAL A 37 25.51 -9.08 -3.84
N SER A 38 25.46 -9.61 -5.06
CA SER A 38 25.10 -8.85 -6.26
C SER A 38 24.08 -9.61 -7.10
N TRP A 39 23.17 -8.86 -7.70
CA TRP A 39 22.07 -9.41 -8.50
C TRP A 39 22.10 -8.86 -9.92
N GLU A 40 22.02 -9.76 -10.87
CA GLU A 40 21.87 -9.48 -12.29
C GLU A 40 20.42 -9.71 -12.70
N LEU A 41 19.82 -8.75 -13.42
CA LEU A 41 18.48 -8.89 -13.97
C LEU A 41 18.56 -9.56 -15.34
N ILE A 42 17.91 -10.72 -15.47
CA ILE A 42 17.80 -11.48 -16.72
C ILE A 42 16.49 -11.09 -17.39
N LYS A 43 16.55 -10.62 -18.65
CA LYS A 43 15.34 -10.18 -19.36
C LYS A 43 14.50 -11.37 -19.79
N ALA A 44 13.20 -11.16 -19.91
CA ALA A 44 12.27 -12.16 -20.43
C ALA A 44 12.75 -12.76 -21.76
N GLY A 45 12.75 -14.10 -21.85
CA GLY A 45 13.22 -14.85 -23.02
C GLY A 45 14.73 -15.08 -23.09
N GLU A 46 15.54 -14.39 -22.28
CA GLU A 46 16.97 -14.68 -22.14
C GLU A 46 17.20 -15.98 -21.36
N THR A 47 18.32 -16.62 -21.63
CA THR A 47 18.71 -17.87 -20.98
C THR A 47 19.18 -17.58 -19.56
N VAL A 48 18.59 -18.27 -18.59
CA VAL A 48 19.04 -18.20 -17.19
C VAL A 48 20.30 -19.06 -17.04
N PRO A 49 21.41 -18.50 -16.53
CA PRO A 49 22.62 -19.28 -16.32
C PRO A 49 22.36 -20.47 -15.39
N LYS A 50 22.88 -21.65 -15.76
CA LYS A 50 22.89 -22.80 -14.85
C LYS A 50 23.83 -22.46 -13.70
N GLY A 51 23.30 -22.46 -12.48
CA GLY A 51 24.09 -22.14 -11.29
C GLY A 51 25.26 -23.10 -11.12
N VAL A 52 26.48 -22.58 -11.19
CA VAL A 52 27.69 -23.36 -10.91
C VAL A 52 28.14 -23.05 -9.48
N GLY A 53 28.03 -24.04 -8.59
CA GLY A 53 28.38 -23.92 -7.18
C GLY A 53 27.23 -23.47 -6.27
N MET A 54 27.45 -23.60 -4.96
CA MET A 54 26.44 -23.43 -3.91
C MET A 54 25.88 -21.99 -3.79
N CYS A 55 26.60 -20.99 -4.30
CA CYS A 55 26.23 -19.57 -4.23
C CYS A 55 25.63 -18.99 -5.51
N SER A 56 25.37 -19.87 -6.49
CA SER A 56 24.80 -19.51 -7.77
C SER A 56 23.34 -19.93 -7.84
N TYR A 57 22.42 -18.97 -7.82
CA TYR A 57 20.98 -19.26 -7.85
C TYR A 57 20.18 -18.11 -8.47
N LYS A 58 18.95 -18.43 -8.90
CA LYS A 58 17.98 -17.47 -9.43
C LYS A 58 16.86 -17.23 -8.43
N ILE A 59 16.21 -16.08 -8.53
CA ILE A 59 14.95 -15.78 -7.85
C ILE A 59 14.03 -15.05 -8.83
N THR A 60 12.73 -15.12 -8.61
CA THR A 60 11.73 -14.45 -9.43
C THR A 60 10.89 -13.53 -8.57
N VAL A 61 10.74 -12.29 -9.03
CA VAL A 61 9.92 -11.26 -8.38
C VAL A 61 8.73 -10.93 -9.29
N PRO A 62 7.49 -10.85 -8.77
CA PRO A 62 6.33 -10.45 -9.56
C PRO A 62 6.55 -9.14 -10.32
N ASP A 63 6.18 -9.12 -11.61
CA ASP A 63 6.23 -7.94 -12.48
C ASP A 63 4.83 -7.42 -12.83
N TYR A 64 3.89 -7.62 -11.92
CA TYR A 64 2.49 -7.19 -12.06
C TYR A 64 2.06 -6.40 -10.82
N PRO A 65 1.04 -5.52 -10.93
CA PRO A 65 0.50 -4.81 -9.78
C PRO A 65 -0.03 -5.77 -8.71
N MET A 66 0.32 -5.50 -7.47
CA MET A 66 -0.14 -6.23 -6.28
C MET A 66 -0.89 -5.27 -5.37
N GLN A 67 -1.76 -5.83 -4.53
CA GLN A 67 -2.56 -5.06 -3.58
C GLN A 67 -2.03 -5.28 -2.18
N GLY A 68 -1.97 -4.20 -1.41
CA GLY A 68 -1.58 -4.21 -0.02
C GLY A 68 -2.61 -3.51 0.85
N GLU A 69 -2.68 -3.94 2.11
CA GLU A 69 -3.56 -3.36 3.12
C GLU A 69 -2.79 -3.15 4.41
N SER A 70 -2.92 -1.96 4.99
CA SER A 70 -2.28 -1.63 6.25
C SER A 70 -3.25 -0.96 7.20
N VAL A 71 -3.24 -1.41 8.45
CA VAL A 71 -4.09 -0.86 9.52
C VAL A 71 -3.22 -0.43 10.69
N PHE A 72 -3.32 0.84 11.08
CA PHE A 72 -2.58 1.35 12.22
C PHE A 72 -3.33 2.43 12.97
N LYS A 73 -2.96 2.66 14.23
CA LYS A 73 -3.46 3.79 15.01
C LYS A 73 -2.50 4.96 14.92
N SER A 74 -3.04 6.16 14.77
CA SER A 74 -2.30 7.41 14.76
C SER A 74 -3.11 8.53 15.40
N ALA A 75 -2.44 9.64 15.67
CA ALA A 75 -3.05 10.86 16.18
C ALA A 75 -3.07 11.93 15.09
N PHE A 76 -4.20 12.61 14.96
CA PHE A 76 -4.33 13.89 14.27
C PHE A 76 -3.81 15.03 15.16
N LYS A 77 -3.87 16.26 14.66
CA LYS A 77 -3.64 17.48 15.43
C LYS A 77 -4.42 17.44 16.77
N ASN A 78 -3.83 18.02 17.81
CA ASN A 78 -4.38 18.01 19.18
C ASN A 78 -4.53 16.62 19.81
N ARG A 79 -3.82 15.61 19.31
CA ARG A 79 -3.81 14.22 19.84
C ARG A 79 -5.14 13.49 19.70
N VAL A 80 -5.94 13.83 18.69
CA VAL A 80 -7.17 13.10 18.41
C VAL A 80 -6.82 11.76 17.77
N MET A 81 -7.08 10.67 18.48
CA MET A 81 -6.72 9.32 18.04
C MET A 81 -7.72 8.80 17.00
N ALA A 82 -7.20 8.18 15.95
CA ALA A 82 -8.00 7.48 14.95
C ALA A 82 -7.34 6.14 14.58
N LYS A 83 -8.18 5.16 14.26
CA LYS A 83 -7.76 3.98 13.52
C LYS A 83 -7.68 4.38 12.05
N ILE A 84 -6.57 4.10 11.41
CA ILE A 84 -6.34 4.38 10.00
C ILE A 84 -6.36 3.06 9.25
N GLU A 85 -7.15 3.01 8.18
CA GLU A 85 -7.14 1.93 7.21
C GLU A 85 -6.58 2.48 5.89
N VAL A 86 -5.52 1.84 5.39
CA VAL A 86 -4.88 2.19 4.13
C VAL A 86 -4.96 1.00 3.20
N THR A 87 -5.47 1.23 2.00
CA THR A 87 -5.46 0.26 0.90
C THR A 87 -4.67 0.85 -0.25
N TYR A 88 -3.82 0.04 -0.88
CA TYR A 88 -2.95 0.55 -1.93
C TYR A 88 -2.60 -0.52 -2.96
N ASP A 89 -2.32 -0.07 -4.16
CA ASP A 89 -1.79 -0.91 -5.23
C ASP A 89 -0.33 -0.54 -5.48
N TYR A 90 0.55 -1.53 -5.60
CA TYR A 90 1.97 -1.32 -5.80
C TYR A 90 2.55 -2.19 -6.90
N SER A 91 3.65 -1.73 -7.48
CA SER A 91 4.44 -2.48 -8.45
C SER A 91 5.91 -2.41 -8.09
N ILE A 92 6.59 -3.54 -8.21
CA ILE A 92 8.04 -3.62 -8.02
C ILE A 92 8.68 -3.21 -9.34
N THR A 93 9.31 -2.04 -9.37
CA THR A 93 9.90 -1.43 -10.58
C THR A 93 11.39 -1.78 -10.74
N ASP A 94 12.09 -2.07 -9.65
CA ASP A 94 13.45 -2.64 -9.68
C ASP A 94 13.56 -3.74 -8.62
N ALA A 95 13.48 -4.98 -9.07
CA ALA A 95 13.58 -6.15 -8.19
C ALA A 95 14.91 -6.21 -7.42
N ARG A 96 16.02 -5.64 -7.92
CA ARG A 96 17.32 -5.69 -7.22
C ARG A 96 17.30 -4.82 -5.98
N LEU A 97 16.75 -3.61 -6.10
CA LEU A 97 16.58 -2.71 -4.96
C LEU A 97 15.61 -3.31 -3.94
N TYR A 98 14.53 -3.91 -4.42
CA TYR A 98 13.52 -4.53 -3.56
C TYR A 98 14.07 -5.70 -2.75
N ILE A 99 14.78 -6.64 -3.39
CA ILE A 99 15.40 -7.79 -2.73
C ILE A 99 16.55 -7.35 -1.80
N GLY A 100 17.24 -6.25 -2.11
CA GLY A 100 18.23 -5.66 -1.22
C GLY A 100 17.66 -5.31 0.16
N GLU A 101 16.39 -4.91 0.22
CA GLU A 101 15.65 -4.64 1.45
C GLU A 101 15.01 -5.91 2.02
N ALA A 102 14.39 -6.72 1.17
CA ALA A 102 13.69 -7.95 1.53
C ALA A 102 14.59 -9.20 1.37
N LYS A 103 15.75 -9.20 2.03
CA LYS A 103 16.81 -10.23 1.86
C LYS A 103 16.37 -11.69 2.06
N TYR A 104 15.25 -11.92 2.75
CA TYR A 104 14.72 -13.25 3.02
C TYR A 104 13.92 -13.85 1.85
N LEU A 105 13.49 -13.05 0.87
CA LEU A 105 12.87 -13.53 -0.37
C LEU A 105 13.88 -14.26 -1.28
N GLY A 106 15.18 -14.10 -1.04
CA GLY A 106 16.23 -14.64 -1.90
C GLY A 106 17.09 -15.72 -1.26
N LYS A 107 16.49 -16.73 -0.61
CA LYS A 107 17.26 -17.87 -0.06
C LYS A 107 17.71 -18.83 -1.17
N MET A 108 18.88 -19.44 -0.98
CA MET A 108 19.39 -20.49 -1.87
C MET A 108 18.32 -21.59 -2.08
N ASN A 109 18.10 -21.97 -3.34
CA ASN A 109 17.11 -22.94 -3.83
C ASN A 109 15.63 -22.50 -3.74
N SER A 110 15.32 -21.20 -3.62
CA SER A 110 13.94 -20.74 -3.81
C SER A 110 13.60 -20.64 -5.29
N ASP A 111 13.08 -21.72 -5.88
CA ASP A 111 12.43 -21.63 -7.20
C ASP A 111 11.14 -20.82 -7.08
N SER A 112 10.59 -20.33 -8.21
CA SER A 112 9.33 -19.57 -8.22
C SER A 112 8.20 -20.28 -7.46
N ASP A 113 8.22 -21.61 -7.50
CA ASP A 113 7.18 -22.48 -6.94
C ASP A 113 7.50 -22.92 -5.49
N SER A 114 8.62 -22.46 -4.92
CA SER A 114 8.99 -22.80 -3.55
C SER A 114 8.14 -22.05 -2.53
N GLU A 115 7.83 -22.70 -1.40
CA GLU A 115 7.06 -22.10 -0.29
C GLU A 115 7.74 -20.83 0.28
N VAL A 116 9.05 -20.66 0.07
CA VAL A 116 9.82 -19.48 0.47
C VAL A 116 9.53 -18.25 -0.41
N ASN A 117 9.08 -18.47 -1.65
CA ASN A 117 8.58 -17.43 -2.56
C ASN A 117 7.03 -17.36 -2.56
N SER A 118 6.39 -17.93 -1.54
CA SER A 118 4.93 -17.89 -1.40
C SER A 118 4.42 -16.48 -1.12
N SER A 119 3.11 -16.29 -1.33
CA SER A 119 2.39 -15.06 -1.02
C SER A 119 2.71 -14.51 0.39
N LYS A 120 2.87 -15.39 1.39
CA LYS A 120 3.20 -15.01 2.78
C LYS A 120 4.57 -14.34 2.93
N ALA A 121 5.55 -14.76 2.14
CA ALA A 121 6.88 -14.14 2.17
C ALA A 121 6.82 -12.73 1.57
N TYR A 122 6.05 -12.55 0.50
CA TYR A 122 5.80 -11.24 -0.09
C TYR A 122 4.99 -10.32 0.82
N GLU A 123 3.98 -10.83 1.52
CA GLU A 123 3.24 -10.08 2.56
C GLU A 123 4.18 -9.58 3.66
N THR A 124 5.14 -10.40 4.10
CA THR A 124 6.15 -9.96 5.07
C THR A 124 7.04 -8.86 4.46
N ALA A 125 7.39 -8.99 3.17
CA ALA A 125 8.23 -8.04 2.45
C ALA A 125 7.55 -6.69 2.32
N GLU A 126 6.30 -6.70 1.91
CA GLU A 126 5.40 -5.56 1.89
C GLU A 126 5.35 -4.86 3.24
N ASN A 127 5.06 -5.59 4.32
CA ASN A 127 5.03 -5.05 5.68
C ASN A 127 6.35 -4.33 6.04
N SER A 128 7.48 -4.93 5.68
CA SER A 128 8.80 -4.45 6.02
C SER A 128 9.32 -3.34 5.12
N VAL A 129 8.88 -3.27 3.86
CA VAL A 129 9.38 -2.34 2.83
C VAL A 129 8.41 -1.16 2.65
N ILE A 130 7.11 -1.44 2.56
CA ILE A 130 6.06 -0.50 2.15
C ILE A 130 5.28 0.03 3.36
N ASP A 131 4.61 -0.84 4.12
CA ASP A 131 3.72 -0.45 5.22
C ASP A 131 4.38 0.47 6.24
N LYS A 132 5.59 0.10 6.65
CA LYS A 132 6.36 0.91 7.61
C LYS A 132 6.53 2.35 7.12
N ARG A 133 6.71 2.56 5.82
CA ARG A 133 7.01 3.86 5.21
C ARG A 133 5.75 4.67 5.01
N ILE A 134 4.68 4.03 4.56
CA ILE A 134 3.34 4.63 4.55
C ILE A 134 3.00 5.13 5.96
N LYS A 135 3.18 4.28 6.98
CA LYS A 135 2.88 4.61 8.37
C LYS A 135 3.75 5.73 8.93
N GLU A 136 5.05 5.75 8.64
CA GLU A 136 5.97 6.82 9.06
C GLU A 136 5.55 8.17 8.46
N ILE A 137 5.39 8.24 7.14
CA ILE A 137 5.00 9.49 6.45
C ILE A 137 3.59 9.94 6.86
N ALA A 138 2.63 9.02 6.92
CA ALA A 138 1.27 9.34 7.32
C ALA A 138 1.23 9.92 8.74
N ARG A 139 2.00 9.35 9.68
CA ARG A 139 2.08 9.88 11.05
C ARG A 139 2.58 11.32 11.09
N ASP A 140 3.61 11.63 10.31
CA ASP A 140 4.18 12.98 10.29
C ASP A 140 3.21 13.99 9.69
N LEU A 141 2.49 13.63 8.61
CA LEU A 141 1.49 14.48 7.99
C LEU A 141 0.28 14.74 8.91
N LEU A 142 -0.24 13.68 9.55
CA LEU A 142 -1.44 13.75 10.41
C LEU A 142 -1.29 14.70 11.59
N LEU A 143 -0.07 14.96 12.07
CA LEU A 143 0.16 15.87 13.19
C LEU A 143 -0.27 17.31 12.89
N ASN A 144 -0.33 17.68 11.61
CA ASN A 144 -0.73 19.02 11.15
C ASN A 144 -2.21 19.09 10.73
N GLU A 145 -2.85 17.94 10.51
CA GLU A 145 -4.21 17.83 10.02
C GLU A 145 -5.25 17.89 11.15
N ASP A 146 -6.28 18.72 10.97
CA ASP A 146 -7.46 18.70 11.82
C ASP A 146 -8.46 17.67 11.29
N ILE A 147 -8.85 16.72 12.14
CA ILE A 147 -9.77 15.65 11.76
C ILE A 147 -11.16 16.16 11.38
N VAL A 148 -11.57 17.33 11.89
CA VAL A 148 -12.90 17.92 11.61
C VAL A 148 -12.95 18.50 10.19
N ASP A 149 -11.85 19.10 9.74
CA ASP A 149 -11.72 19.76 8.45
C ASP A 149 -10.86 18.95 7.47
N PHE A 150 -10.68 17.65 7.74
CA PHE A 150 -9.80 16.77 6.98
C PHE A 150 -10.27 16.59 5.53
N ASN A 151 -9.40 16.93 4.59
CA ASN A 151 -9.62 16.70 3.17
C ASN A 151 -8.89 15.44 2.71
N GLN A 152 -9.64 14.35 2.55
CA GLN A 152 -9.09 13.05 2.17
C GLN A 152 -8.34 13.09 0.84
N ASN A 153 -8.87 13.78 -0.18
CA ASN A 153 -8.26 13.78 -1.52
C ASN A 153 -6.89 14.49 -1.53
N GLU A 154 -6.80 15.64 -0.86
CA GLU A 154 -5.55 16.40 -0.77
C GLU A 154 -4.50 15.63 0.03
N PHE A 155 -4.92 15.04 1.15
CA PHE A 155 -4.05 14.24 1.99
C PHE A 155 -3.54 12.98 1.27
N GLU A 156 -4.41 12.24 0.57
CA GLU A 156 -4.02 11.07 -0.22
C GLU A 156 -3.02 11.43 -1.31
N ALA A 157 -3.23 12.55 -2.02
CA ALA A 157 -2.31 13.01 -3.05
C ALA A 157 -0.93 13.36 -2.49
N GLU A 158 -0.88 14.05 -1.34
CA GLU A 158 0.37 14.38 -0.66
C GLU A 158 1.08 13.14 -0.10
N LEU A 159 0.34 12.25 0.57
CA LEU A 159 0.85 11.00 1.10
C LEU A 159 1.43 10.12 -0.01
N LEU A 160 0.68 9.92 -1.09
CA LEU A 160 1.13 9.13 -2.25
C LEU A 160 2.44 9.68 -2.83
N LYS A 161 2.52 11.00 -3.02
CA LYS A 161 3.73 11.66 -3.52
C LYS A 161 4.93 11.44 -2.59
N ASN A 162 4.76 11.68 -1.29
CA ASN A 162 5.83 11.59 -0.31
C ASN A 162 6.30 10.13 -0.11
N VAL A 163 5.37 9.18 -0.09
CA VAL A 163 5.69 7.75 -0.01
C VAL A 163 6.41 7.28 -1.27
N ASN A 164 5.95 7.66 -2.47
CA ASN A 164 6.61 7.27 -3.72
C ASN A 164 8.03 7.84 -3.86
N ASN A 165 8.28 9.06 -3.36
CA ASN A 165 9.63 9.62 -3.34
C ASN A 165 10.60 8.73 -2.53
N LEU A 166 10.12 8.16 -1.43
CA LEU A 166 10.92 7.29 -0.59
C LEU A 166 11.05 5.87 -1.19
N LEU A 167 9.93 5.28 -1.64
CA LEU A 167 9.87 3.91 -2.17
C LEU A 167 10.61 3.74 -3.49
N LYS A 168 10.81 4.81 -4.27
CA LYS A 168 11.64 4.78 -5.47
C LYS A 168 13.06 4.28 -5.20
N THR A 169 13.64 4.62 -4.04
CA THR A 169 14.96 4.12 -3.63
C THR A 169 14.99 2.63 -3.27
N LYS A 170 13.81 2.03 -3.13
CA LYS A 170 13.58 0.63 -2.76
C LYS A 170 13.06 -0.19 -3.95
N GLY A 171 12.98 0.40 -5.14
CA GLY A 171 12.48 -0.25 -6.35
C GLY A 171 10.98 -0.51 -6.33
N VAL A 172 10.19 0.28 -5.59
CA VAL A 172 8.73 0.15 -5.51
C VAL A 172 8.06 1.46 -5.93
N THR A 173 6.90 1.36 -6.58
CA THR A 173 6.01 2.48 -6.85
C THR A 173 4.59 2.10 -6.46
N LEU A 174 3.90 2.98 -5.74
CA LEU A 174 2.47 2.90 -5.50
C LEU A 174 1.74 3.52 -6.68
N ASN A 175 0.82 2.76 -7.26
CA ASN A 175 -0.05 3.20 -8.35
C ASN A 175 -1.27 3.95 -7.82
N PHE A 176 -1.77 3.52 -6.66
CA PHE A 176 -2.95 4.05 -6.00
C PHE A 176 -2.78 3.90 -4.48
N LEU A 177 -3.35 4.84 -3.72
CA LEU A 177 -3.41 4.78 -2.26
C LEU A 177 -4.72 5.43 -1.81
N SER A 178 -5.48 4.71 -0.99
CA SER A 178 -6.68 5.19 -0.31
C SER A 178 -6.41 5.21 1.20
N PHE A 179 -6.79 6.31 1.85
CA PHE A 179 -6.53 6.58 3.24
C PHE A 179 -7.82 6.92 3.98
N VAL A 180 -8.27 6.02 4.86
CA VAL A 180 -9.55 6.17 5.57
C VAL A 180 -9.29 6.31 7.08
N PRO A 181 -9.48 7.51 7.65
CA PRO A 181 -9.47 7.68 9.09
C PRO A 181 -10.82 7.27 9.70
N ILE A 182 -10.75 6.45 10.74
CA ILE A 182 -11.88 6.00 11.54
C ILE A 182 -11.67 6.51 12.98
N PRO A 183 -12.27 7.67 13.31
CA PRO A 183 -12.25 8.20 14.67
C PRO A 183 -13.00 7.27 15.64
N GLU A 184 -12.68 7.37 16.92
CA GLU A 184 -13.48 6.72 17.97
C GLU A 184 -14.90 7.31 18.04
N GLU A 185 -15.85 6.54 18.58
CA GLU A 185 -17.28 6.89 18.59
C GLU A 185 -17.56 8.29 19.12
N GLN A 186 -16.96 8.65 20.26
CA GLN A 186 -17.15 9.96 20.88
C GLN A 186 -16.62 11.11 20.00
N THR A 187 -15.46 10.89 19.37
CA THR A 187 -14.86 11.86 18.46
C THR A 187 -15.70 12.02 17.20
N ARG A 188 -16.19 10.91 16.63
CA ARG A 188 -17.08 10.92 15.46
C ARG A 188 -18.36 11.69 15.74
N GLN A 189 -19.00 11.44 16.88
CA GLN A 189 -20.19 12.18 17.30
C GLN A 189 -19.90 13.68 17.50
N ALA A 190 -18.75 14.03 18.07
CA ALA A 190 -18.34 15.42 18.22
C ALA A 190 -18.12 16.11 16.86
N ILE A 191 -17.46 15.44 15.90
CA ILE A 191 -17.28 15.92 14.53
C ILE A 191 -18.64 16.14 13.86
N ASP A 192 -19.58 15.20 14.00
CA ASP A 192 -20.92 15.31 13.42
C ASP A 192 -21.68 16.54 13.96
N VAL A 193 -21.59 16.79 15.27
CA VAL A 193 -22.23 17.96 15.90
C VAL A 193 -21.59 19.26 15.42
N VAL A 194 -20.25 19.34 15.38
CA VAL A 194 -19.54 20.53 14.89
C VAL A 194 -19.86 20.80 13.42
N THR A 195 -19.90 19.76 12.59
CA THR A 195 -20.24 19.87 11.17
C THR A 195 -21.68 20.33 10.99
N ALA A 196 -22.63 19.79 11.75
CA ALA A 196 -24.01 20.24 11.74
C ALA A 196 -24.14 21.72 12.16
N MET A 197 -23.40 22.15 13.18
CA MET A 197 -23.37 23.55 13.62
C MET A 197 -22.81 24.49 12.56
N LYS A 198 -21.71 24.12 11.87
CA LYS A 198 -21.17 24.86 10.72
C LYS A 198 -22.23 25.04 9.61
N ILE A 199 -23.05 24.01 9.35
CA ILE A 199 -24.16 24.11 8.38
C ILE A 199 -25.23 25.09 8.86
N TYR A 200 -25.64 25.04 10.13
CA TYR A 200 -26.61 25.99 10.67
C TYR A 200 -26.11 27.43 10.63
N GLU A 201 -24.84 27.65 10.98
CA GLU A 201 -24.18 28.96 10.90
C GLU A 201 -24.13 29.49 9.47
N SER A 202 -23.79 28.64 8.49
CA SER A 202 -23.74 29.04 7.07
C SER A 202 -25.10 29.51 6.53
N LYS A 203 -26.20 29.12 7.17
CA LYS A 203 -27.58 29.50 6.81
C LYS A 203 -28.17 30.59 7.70
N GLY A 204 -27.41 31.14 8.65
CA GLY A 204 -27.89 32.11 9.63
C GLY A 204 -28.88 31.52 10.66
N LEU A 205 -28.90 30.19 10.83
CA LEU A 205 -29.82 29.47 11.70
C LEU A 205 -29.15 29.01 13.02
N THR A 206 -28.13 29.74 13.48
CA THR A 206 -27.30 29.35 14.63
C THR A 206 -28.10 29.08 15.89
N GLU A 207 -29.10 29.93 16.20
CA GLU A 207 -29.94 29.76 17.39
C GLU A 207 -30.84 28.52 17.30
N ILE A 208 -31.33 28.19 16.09
CA ILE A 208 -32.08 26.94 15.86
C ILE A 208 -31.13 25.74 15.99
N GLY A 209 -29.90 25.84 15.47
CA GLY A 209 -28.88 24.80 15.61
C GLY A 209 -28.54 24.51 17.07
N LYS A 210 -28.38 25.54 17.91
CA LYS A 210 -28.20 25.41 19.36
C LYS A 210 -29.41 24.74 20.01
N ALA A 211 -30.63 25.20 19.72
CA ALA A 211 -31.86 24.64 20.28
C ALA A 211 -32.04 23.15 19.92
N VAL A 212 -31.80 22.78 18.65
CA VAL A 212 -31.86 21.38 18.18
C VAL A 212 -30.79 20.53 18.84
N SER A 213 -29.56 21.03 18.95
CA SER A 213 -28.45 20.32 19.62
C SER A 213 -28.75 20.09 21.10
N SER A 214 -29.25 21.10 21.81
CA SER A 214 -29.66 20.98 23.21
C SER A 214 -30.85 20.02 23.39
N ALA A 215 -31.83 20.04 22.49
CA ALA A 215 -32.96 19.13 22.54
C ALA A 215 -32.54 17.67 22.25
N ARG A 216 -31.62 17.45 21.30
CA ARG A 216 -31.06 16.11 21.01
C ARG A 216 -30.22 15.56 22.15
N ALA A 217 -29.51 16.40 22.89
CA ALA A 217 -28.72 15.98 24.04
C ALA A 217 -29.58 15.42 25.19
N GLY A 218 -30.88 15.75 25.22
CA GLY A 218 -31.82 15.31 26.26
C GLY A 218 -33.02 14.46 25.81
N ALA A 219 -33.27 14.29 24.50
CA ALA A 219 -34.52 13.69 24.01
C ALA A 219 -34.34 12.69 22.85
N THR A 220 -35.17 11.64 22.86
CA THR A 220 -35.29 10.61 21.80
C THR A 220 -36.01 11.13 20.54
N LYS A 221 -36.70 12.28 20.60
CA LYS A 221 -37.33 12.98 19.46
C LYS A 221 -37.36 14.49 19.71
N VAL A 222 -37.13 15.29 18.66
CA VAL A 222 -37.20 16.76 18.69
C VAL A 222 -38.24 17.23 17.67
N GLU A 223 -39.29 17.93 18.12
CA GLU A 223 -40.20 18.68 17.26
C GLU A 223 -39.76 20.15 17.23
N VAL A 224 -39.51 20.70 16.04
CA VAL A 224 -39.16 22.10 15.85
C VAL A 224 -40.35 22.82 15.20
N LYS A 225 -40.98 23.75 15.91
CA LYS A 225 -41.96 24.67 15.35
C LYS A 225 -41.26 25.97 14.94
N VAL A 226 -41.22 26.25 13.65
CA VAL A 226 -40.75 27.53 13.11
C VAL A 226 -41.90 28.54 13.22
N VAL A 227 -41.74 29.53 14.09
CA VAL A 227 -42.65 30.68 14.13
C VAL A 227 -42.17 31.68 13.07
N LYS A 228 -42.99 31.94 12.05
CA LYS A 228 -42.79 33.07 11.13
C LYS A 228 -43.31 34.32 11.83
N ASP A 229 -42.45 35.31 12.02
CA ASP A 229 -42.88 36.64 12.47
C ASP A 229 -43.76 37.28 11.39
N GLU A 230 -45.04 37.45 11.69
CA GLU A 230 -45.94 38.32 10.94
C GLU A 230 -45.65 39.77 11.32
N GLN A 231 -45.17 40.56 10.35
CA GLN A 231 -45.03 41.99 10.48
C GLN A 231 -46.41 42.63 10.68
N VAL A 232 -46.66 43.17 11.88
CA VAL A 232 -47.77 44.07 12.14
C VAL A 232 -47.43 45.43 11.56
N VAL A 233 -47.93 45.73 10.36
CA VAL A 233 -48.03 47.09 9.83
C VAL A 233 -49.14 47.80 10.59
N LYS A 234 -48.80 48.83 11.37
CA LYS A 234 -49.76 49.83 11.86
C LYS A 234 -49.72 51.00 10.87
N GLU A 235 -50.83 51.23 10.17
CA GLU A 235 -51.14 52.51 9.53
C GLU A 235 -51.89 53.38 10.54
N ASP A 236 -51.35 54.58 10.79
CA ASP A 236 -52.11 55.77 11.21
C ASP A 236 -52.25 56.69 9.99
#